data_AF-A0A2Z5TTV4-F1
#
_entry.id   AF-A0A2Z5TTV4-F1
#
_cell.length_a   1.000
_cell.length_b   1.000
_cell.length_c   1.000
_cell.angle_alpha   90.00
_cell.angle_beta   90.00
_cell.angle_gamma   90.00
#
_symmetry.space_group_name_H-M   'P 1'
#
loop_
_entity.id
_entity.type
_entity.pdbx_description
1 polymer ?
#
loop_
_entity_poly.entity_id
_entity_poly.type
_entity_poly.pdbx_seq_one_letter_code
_entity_poly.pdbx_strand_id
1 'polypeptide(L)' 'MEEIERIAQEKYQAIREKMPTADPETLALLLAINTLSVQLTREMAFEQKEQELAAVKEGALKKNVTLVDLDELEENV' A
#
# COMPACT_ATOMS: atom_id res chain seq x y z
N MET A 1 -3.58 27.40 6.14
CA MET A 1 -2.83 26.56 5.18
C MET A 1 -3.24 25.13 5.47
N GLU A 2 -3.85 24.47 4.50
CA GLU A 2 -4.24 23.07 4.66
C GLU A 2 -3.00 22.18 4.75
N GLU A 3 -3.10 21.03 5.41
CA GLU A 3 -1.94 20.15 5.65
C GLU A 3 -1.30 19.65 4.34
N ILE A 4 -2.12 19.38 3.32
CA ILE A 4 -1.67 18.96 2.00
C ILE A 4 -0.87 20.08 1.32
N GLU A 5 -1.32 21.32 1.45
CA GLU A 5 -0.64 22.48 0.88
C GLU A 5 0.74 22.69 1.52
N ARG A 6 0.82 22.56 2.85
CA ARG A 6 2.09 22.64 3.58
C ARG A 6 3.08 21.56 3.11
N ILE A 7 2.63 20.31 3.02
CA ILE A 7 3.47 19.19 2.58
C ILE A 7 3.93 19.39 1.13
N ALA A 8 3.05 19.84 0.23
CA ALA A 8 3.41 20.12 -1.15
C ALA A 8 4.50 21.20 -1.24
N GLN A 9 4.40 22.28 -0.44
CA GLN A 9 5.41 23.33 -0.38
C GLN A 9 6.74 22.81 0.17
N GLU A 10 6.73 22.05 1.27
CA GLU A 10 7.94 21.45 1.85
C GLU A 10 8.66 20.53 0.84
N LYS A 11 7.90 19.68 0.13
CA LYS A 11 8.46 18.77 -0.88
C LYS A 11 8.96 19.53 -2.10
N TYR A 12 8.25 20.56 -2.55
CA TYR A 12 8.69 21.41 -3.64
C TYR A 12 10.03 22.09 -3.32
N GLN A 13 10.19 22.66 -2.13
CA GLN A 13 11.45 23.28 -1.73
C GLN A 13 12.59 22.28 -1.62
N ALA A 14 12.33 21.08 -1.07
CA ALA A 14 13.34 20.03 -1.02
C ALA A 14 13.85 19.61 -2.42
N ILE A 15 12.98 19.62 -3.45
CA ILE A 15 13.39 19.35 -4.83
C ILE A 15 14.20 20.54 -5.38
N ARG A 16 13.75 21.77 -5.13
CA ARG A 16 14.43 22.99 -5.57
C ARG A 16 15.84 23.12 -4.98
N GLU A 17 16.03 22.76 -3.71
CA GLU A 17 17.36 22.75 -3.07
C GLU A 17 18.33 21.77 -3.75
N LYS A 18 17.81 20.63 -4.22
CA LYS A 18 18.60 19.63 -4.94
C LYS A 18 18.83 19.97 -6.41
N MET A 19 17.92 20.75 -7.01
CA MET A 19 17.96 21.15 -8.41
C MET A 19 17.79 22.67 -8.54
N PRO A 20 18.77 23.47 -8.08
CA PRO A 20 18.64 24.92 -7.98
C PRO A 20 18.54 25.63 -9.33
N THR A 21 18.94 24.97 -10.42
CA THR A 21 18.93 25.50 -11.80
C THR A 21 17.72 25.03 -12.61
N ALA A 22 16.86 24.17 -12.06
CA ALA A 22 15.69 23.69 -12.77
C ALA A 22 14.59 24.77 -12.81
N ASP A 23 13.87 24.83 -13.92
CA ASP A 23 12.73 25.71 -14.08
C ASP A 23 11.52 25.24 -13.21
N PRO A 24 10.60 26.15 -12.85
CA PRO A 24 9.46 25.83 -12.01
C PRO A 24 8.56 24.72 -12.56
N GLU A 25 8.38 24.66 -13.88
CA GLU A 25 7.58 23.64 -14.55
C GLU A 25 8.19 22.24 -14.39
N THR A 26 9.51 22.12 -14.58
CA THR A 26 10.27 20.90 -14.33
C THR A 26 10.17 20.48 -12.87
N LEU A 27 10.29 21.41 -11.92
CA LEU A 27 10.16 21.12 -10.49
C LEU A 27 8.74 20.63 -10.13
N ALA A 28 7.70 21.23 -10.72
CA ALA A 28 6.32 20.82 -10.52
C ALA A 28 6.04 19.42 -11.08
N LEU A 29 6.56 19.11 -12.28
CA LEU A 29 6.46 17.78 -12.88
C LEU A 29 7.18 16.73 -12.02
N LEU A 30 8.37 17.04 -11.52
CA LEU A 30 9.11 16.15 -10.60
C LEU A 30 8.34 15.88 -9.31
N LEU A 31 7.72 16.91 -8.72
CA LEU A 31 6.88 16.75 -7.54
C LEU A 31 5.66 15.86 -7.82
N ALA A 32 4.99 16.06 -8.96
CA ALA A 32 3.85 15.25 -9.37
C ALA A 32 4.25 13.79 -9.58
N ILE A 33 5.33 13.54 -10.34
CA ILE A 33 5.85 12.18 -10.60
C ILE A 33 6.23 11.49 -9.29
N ASN A 34 6.92 12.19 -8.38
CA ASN A 34 7.29 11.62 -7.09
C ASN A 34 6.05 11.24 -6.27
N THR A 35 5.05 12.13 -6.23
CA THR A 35 3.80 11.89 -5.51
C THR A 35 3.07 10.67 -6.05
N LEU A 36 2.91 10.58 -7.38
CA LEU A 36 2.25 9.45 -8.04
C LEU A 36 3.03 8.14 -7.85
N SER A 37 4.36 8.19 -7.88
CA SER A 37 5.20 7.00 -7.66
C SER A 37 5.04 6.43 -6.24
N VAL A 38 4.99 7.31 -5.24
CA VAL A 38 4.75 6.92 -3.84
C VAL A 38 3.34 6.37 -3.67
N GLN A 39 2.34 6.96 -4.32
CA GLN A 39 0.96 6.45 -4.31
C GLN A 39 0.89 5.04 -4.92
N LEU A 40 1.45 4.84 -6.11
CA LEU A 40 1.46 3.54 -6.78
C LEU A 40 2.14 2.47 -5.91
N THR A 41 3.27 2.80 -5.29
CA THR A 41 3.99 1.86 -4.40
C THR A 41 3.11 1.44 -3.21
N ARG A 42 2.33 2.37 -2.65
CA ARG A 42 1.40 2.06 -1.54
C ARG A 42 0.25 1.18 -2.01
N GLU A 43 -0.31 1.44 -3.19
CA GLU A 43 -1.38 0.63 -3.77
C GLU A 43 -0.92 -0.80 -4.04
N MET A 44 0.26 -0.98 -4.63
CA MET A 44 0.84 -2.31 -4.86
C MET A 44 1.06 -3.08 -3.54
N ALA A 45 1.60 -2.42 -2.51
CA ALA A 45 1.80 -3.03 -1.21
C ALA A 45 0.47 -3.40 -0.54
N PHE A 46 -0.56 -2.58 -0.71
CA PHE A 46 -1.91 -2.85 -0.21
C PHE A 46 -2.53 -4.06 -0.93
N GLU A 47 -2.43 -4.11 -2.26
CA GLU A 47 -2.91 -5.24 -3.06
C GLU A 47 -2.23 -6.56 -2.64
N GLN A 48 -0.91 -6.54 -2.43
CA GLN A 48 -0.20 -7.71 -1.92
C GLN A 48 -0.72 -8.14 -0.54
N LYS A 49 -0.97 -7.19 0.36
CA LYS A 49 -1.51 -7.48 1.70
C LYS A 49 -2.92 -8.07 1.65
N GLU A 50 -3.75 -7.60 0.74
CA GLU A 50 -5.09 -8.16 0.51
C GLU A 50 -5.01 -9.61 0.00
N GLN A 51 -4.09 -9.90 -0.93
CA GLN A 51 -3.86 -11.27 -1.40
C GLN A 51 -3.36 -12.20 -0.29
N GLU A 52 -2.39 -11.74 0.52
CA GLU A 52 -1.90 -12.48 1.69
C GLU A 52 -3.04 -12.75 2.69
N LEU A 53 -3.87 -11.73 2.98
CA LEU A 53 -5.00 -11.85 3.88
C LEU A 53 -6.07 -12.81 3.36
N ALA A 54 -6.36 -12.78 2.06
CA ALA A 54 -7.30 -13.71 1.42
C ALA A 54 -6.80 -15.16 1.53
N ALA A 55 -5.52 -15.40 1.27
CA ALA A 55 -4.91 -16.73 1.40
C ALA A 55 -4.94 -17.24 2.85
N VAL A 56 -4.67 -16.37 3.83
CA VAL A 56 -4.77 -16.71 5.25
C VAL A 56 -6.20 -17.07 5.66
N LYS A 57 -7.20 -16.29 5.21
CA LYS A 57 -8.62 -16.57 5.45
C LYS A 57 -9.04 -17.90 4.84
N GLU A 58 -8.65 -18.17 3.60
CA GLU A 58 -8.95 -19.44 2.93
C GLU A 58 -8.30 -20.63 3.67
N GLY A 59 -7.04 -20.51 4.07
CA GLY A 59 -6.34 -21.52 4.87
C GLY A 59 -6.99 -21.77 6.22
N ALA A 60 -7.44 -20.72 6.91
CA ALA A 60 -8.15 -20.84 8.19
C ALA A 60 -9.52 -21.51 8.02
N LEU A 61 -10.29 -21.17 6.99
CA LEU A 61 -11.56 -21.82 6.68
C LEU A 61 -11.37 -23.30 6.34
N LYS A 62 -10.40 -23.62 5.48
CA LYS A 62 -10.06 -25.02 5.15
C LYS A 62 -9.66 -25.81 6.39
N LYS A 63 -8.83 -25.24 7.26
CA LYS A 63 -8.39 -25.89 8.50
C LYS A 63 -9.54 -26.12 9.47
N ASN A 64 -10.47 -25.16 9.58
CA ASN A 64 -11.66 -25.33 10.41
C ASN A 64 -12.61 -26.39 9.84
N VAL A 65 -12.82 -26.45 8.52
CA VAL A 65 -13.61 -27.51 7.87
C VAL A 65 -12.99 -28.89 8.16
N THR A 66 -11.67 -29.04 7.97
CA THR A 66 -11.01 -30.34 8.24
C THR A 66 -11.05 -30.78 9.70
N LEU A 67 -11.16 -29.86 10.66
CA LEU A 67 -11.29 -30.22 12.08
C LEU A 67 -12.72 -30.66 12.41
N VAL A 68 -13.73 -29.96 11.87
CA VAL A 68 -15.14 -30.37 12.00
C VAL A 68 -15.37 -31.75 11.37
N ASP A 69 -14.77 -32.01 10.21
CA ASP A 69 -14.87 -33.32 9.54
C ASP A 69 -14.19 -34.45 10.35
N LEU A 70 -13.15 -34.15 11.14
CA LEU A 70 -12.48 -35.12 12.01
C LEU A 70 -13.29 -35.40 13.27
N ASP A 71 -13.89 -34.37 13.87
CA ASP A 71 -14.75 -34.51 15.05
C ASP A 71 -16.01 -35.35 14.72
N GLU A 72 -16.61 -35.17 13.52
CA GLU A 72 -17.74 -36.00 13.06
C GLU A 72 -17.36 -37.46 12.79
N LEU A 73 -16.09 -37.75 12.47
CA LEU A 73 -15.61 -39.12 12.29
C LEU A 73 -15.30 -39.81 13.64
N GLU A 74 -14.91 -39.06 14.67
CA GLU A 74 -14.68 -39.62 16.02
C GLU A 74 -16.00 -39.93 16.77
N GLU A 75 -17.09 -39.19 16.53
CA GLU A 75 -18.40 -39.48 17.17
C GLU A 75 -19.13 -40.72 16.60
N ASN A 76 -18.70 -41.23 15.43
CA ASN A 76 -19.34 -42.37 14.75
C ASN A 76 -18.62 -43.73 14.95
N VAL A 77 -17.66 -43.82 15.89
CA VAL A 77 -16.95 -45.06 16.28
C VAL A 77 -17.28 -45.46 17.71
#